data_AF-A0A7H8KFR4-F1
#
_entry.id   AF-A0A7H8KFR4-F1
#
_cell.length_a   1.000
_cell.length_b   1.000
_cell.length_c   1.000
_cell.angle_alpha   90.00
_cell.angle_beta   90.00
_cell.angle_gamma   90.00
#
_symmetry.space_group_name_H-M   'P 1'
#
loop_
_entity.id
_entity.type
_entity.pdbx_description
1 polymer ?
#
loop_
_entity_poly.entity_id
_entity_poly.type
_entity_poly.pdbx_seq_one_letter_code
_entity_poly.pdbx_strand_id
1 'polypeptide(L)'
;MPGQPQVRQHSWLYLPGDDIPAAVVRIEQRMDGTGGWIVLHNVPASAPTQRSEHDGQDSAYAKAQRLRDWIDSLYHDQHNITGQWDIREREPH
;
A
#
# COMPACT_ATOMS: atom_id res chain seq x y z
N MET A 1 -21.65 9.44 -13.32
CA MET A 1 -20.26 9.56 -13.79
C MET A 1 -19.45 8.55 -12.99
N PRO A 2 -18.63 7.67 -13.61
CA PRO A 2 -17.71 6.86 -12.84
C PRO A 2 -16.74 7.81 -12.11
N GLY A 3 -16.83 7.86 -10.79
CA GLY A 3 -15.97 8.74 -10.00
C GLY A 3 -14.54 8.21 -9.99
N GLN A 4 -13.56 9.12 -9.97
CA GLN A 4 -12.17 8.73 -9.77
C GLN A 4 -12.03 7.96 -8.44
N PRO A 5 -11.21 6.88 -8.39
CA PRO A 5 -10.96 6.16 -7.16
C PRO A 5 -10.51 7.11 -6.04
N GLN A 6 -11.05 6.92 -4.83
CA GLN A 6 -10.69 7.71 -3.66
C GLN A 6 -9.66 6.98 -2.84
N VAL A 7 -8.53 7.63 -2.56
CA VAL A 7 -7.53 7.06 -1.66
C VAL A 7 -8.08 7.04 -0.23
N ARG A 8 -7.99 5.86 0.40
CA ARG A 8 -8.42 5.60 1.78
C ARG A 8 -7.24 5.43 2.73
N GLN A 9 -6.14 4.84 2.27
CA GLN A 9 -4.92 4.70 3.07
C GLN A 9 -3.69 4.83 2.18
N HIS A 10 -2.65 5.48 2.71
CA HIS A 10 -1.29 5.40 2.20
C HIS A 10 -0.37 4.81 3.28
N SER A 11 0.58 3.99 2.87
CA SER A 11 1.65 3.47 3.71
C SER A 11 2.97 3.67 2.99
N TRP A 12 3.94 4.28 3.66
CA TRP A 12 5.29 4.50 3.15
C TRP A 12 6.29 3.81 4.08
N LEU A 13 7.18 3.00 3.51
CA LEU A 13 8.30 2.41 4.24
C LEU A 13 9.52 3.33 4.12
N TYR A 14 10.09 3.72 5.25
CA TYR A 14 11.35 4.46 5.34
C TYR A 14 12.42 3.59 5.96
N LEU A 15 13.62 3.57 5.35
CA LEU A 15 14.79 2.90 5.92
C LEU A 15 15.54 3.85 6.87
N PRO A 16 16.31 3.33 7.83
CA PRO A 16 17.06 4.18 8.76
C PRO A 16 18.00 5.14 8.04
N GLY A 17 17.80 6.45 8.22
CA GLY A 17 18.62 7.50 7.62
C GLY A 17 18.18 7.98 6.24
N ASP A 18 17.10 7.42 5.68
CA ASP A 18 16.56 7.81 4.38
C ASP A 18 15.33 8.71 4.51
N ASP A 19 15.31 9.82 3.76
CA ASP A 19 14.16 10.73 3.65
C ASP A 19 13.21 10.36 2.49
N ILE A 20 13.61 9.40 1.66
CA ILE A 20 12.85 8.93 0.50
C ILE A 20 12.26 7.56 0.83
N PRO A 21 10.95 7.33 0.59
CA PRO A 21 10.36 6.05 0.90
C PRO A 21 10.91 4.94 0.01
N ALA A 22 11.36 3.86 0.64
CA ALA A 22 11.84 2.66 -0.03
C ALA A 22 10.70 1.81 -0.59
N ALA A 23 9.48 1.90 -0.05
CA ALA A 23 8.31 1.25 -0.63
C ALA A 23 7.03 2.02 -0.31
N VAL A 24 6.00 1.80 -1.13
CA VAL A 24 4.68 2.42 -0.95
C VAL A 24 3.60 1.36 -1.12
N VAL A 25 2.59 1.37 -0.24
CA VAL A 25 1.34 0.62 -0.37
C VAL A 25 0.18 1.62 -0.28
N ARG A 26 -0.78 1.56 -1.21
CA ARG A 26 -1.94 2.47 -1.27
C ARG A 26 -3.22 1.68 -1.42
N ILE A 27 -4.24 2.07 -0.66
CA ILE A 27 -5.59 1.51 -0.74
C ILE A 27 -6.52 2.57 -1.30
N GLU A 28 -7.24 2.23 -2.37
CA GLU A 28 -8.23 3.09 -3.00
C GLU A 28 -9.59 2.40 -3.03
N GLN A 29 -10.66 3.18 -2.95
CA GLN A 29 -12.02 2.73 -3.16
C GLN A 29 -12.53 3.23 -4.51
N ARG A 30 -13.15 2.34 -5.29
CA ARG A 30 -13.84 2.71 -6.53
C ARG A 30 -15.11 3.49 -6.22
N MET A 31 -15.32 4.56 -6.98
CA MET A 31 -16.51 5.43 -6.86
C MET A 31 -17.46 5.25 -8.06
N ASP A 32 -17.57 4.03 -8.57
CA ASP A 32 -18.42 3.64 -9.69
C ASP A 32 -19.71 2.91 -9.25
N GLY A 33 -19.92 2.77 -7.94
CA GLY A 33 -21.08 2.08 -7.36
C GLY A 33 -20.88 0.56 -7.20
N THR A 34 -19.75 0.00 -7.62
CA THR A 34 -19.45 -1.43 -7.48
C THR A 34 -19.04 -1.82 -6.05
N GLY A 35 -18.64 -0.85 -5.24
CA GLY A 35 -18.06 -1.10 -3.91
C GLY A 35 -16.66 -1.70 -3.96
N GLY A 36 -16.03 -1.78 -5.13
CA GLY A 36 -14.70 -2.38 -5.30
C GLY A 36 -13.58 -1.55 -4.70
N TRP A 37 -12.48 -2.23 -4.37
CA TRP A 37 -11.29 -1.70 -3.75
C TRP A 37 -10.06 -2.04 -4.58
N ILE A 38 -9.06 -1.18 -4.55
CA ILE A 38 -7.81 -1.33 -5.29
C ILE A 38 -6.66 -1.19 -4.31
N VAL A 39 -5.76 -2.16 -4.31
CA VAL A 39 -4.49 -2.07 -3.58
C VAL A 39 -3.36 -1.94 -4.60
N LEU A 40 -2.64 -0.83 -4.50
CA LEU A 40 -1.44 -0.54 -5.27
C LEU A 40 -0.22 -0.71 -4.37
N HIS A 41 0.85 -1.26 -4.90
CA HIS A 41 2.14 -1.20 -4.21
C HIS A 41 3.28 -0.96 -5.19
N ASN A 42 4.30 -0.27 -4.71
CA ASN A 42 5.54 -0.04 -5.42
C ASN A 42 6.70 -0.37 -4.49
N VAL A 43 7.58 -1.24 -4.96
CA VAL A 43 8.84 -1.60 -4.33
C VAL A 43 9.89 -1.40 -5.43
N PRO A 44 10.58 -0.25 -5.47
CA PRO A 44 11.52 0.08 -6.54
C PRO A 44 12.63 -0.95 -6.69
N ALA A 45 12.99 -1.63 -5.59
CA ALA A 45 13.96 -2.71 -5.58
C ALA A 45 13.50 -3.99 -6.29
N SER A 46 12.19 -4.18 -6.53
CA SER A 46 11.65 -5.45 -7.06
C SER A 46 10.92 -5.33 -8.40
N ALA A 47 10.05 -4.32 -8.61
CA ALA A 47 9.18 -4.30 -9.80
C ALA A 47 8.47 -2.94 -10.03
N PRO A 48 7.88 -2.71 -11.23
CA PRO A 48 6.93 -1.63 -11.45
C PRO A 48 5.74 -1.70 -10.49
N THR A 49 5.04 -0.57 -10.32
CA THR A 49 3.82 -0.49 -9.50
C THR A 49 2.84 -1.60 -9.88
N GLN A 50 2.51 -2.44 -8.91
CA GLN A 50 1.57 -3.53 -9.06
C GLN A 50 0.19 -3.10 -8.57
N ARG A 51 -0.85 -3.64 -9.19
CA ARG A 51 -2.26 -3.36 -8.87
C ARG A 51 -3.02 -4.64 -8.64
N SER A 52 -3.81 -4.68 -7.56
CA SER A 52 -4.74 -5.76 -7.27
C SER A 52 -6.12 -5.22 -6.93
N GLU A 53 -7.16 -5.92 -7.38
CA GLU A 53 -8.56 -5.54 -7.20
C GLU A 53 -9.21 -6.47 -6.19
N HIS A 54 -10.11 -5.91 -5.37
CA HIS A 54 -10.76 -6.60 -4.27
C HIS A 54 -12.23 -6.18 -4.19
N ASP A 55 -13.11 -7.12 -3.87
CA ASP A 55 -14.55 -6.85 -3.81
C ASP A 55 -15.01 -6.21 -2.50
N GLY A 56 -14.11 -6.07 -1.52
CA GLY A 56 -14.47 -5.58 -0.18
C GLY A 56 -13.33 -4.86 0.51
N GLN A 57 -13.71 -4.08 1.53
CA GLN A 57 -12.78 -3.32 2.36
C GLN A 57 -11.81 -4.27 3.06
N ASP A 58 -12.33 -5.25 3.79
CA ASP A 58 -11.52 -6.14 4.64
C ASP A 58 -10.48 -6.92 3.84
N SER A 59 -10.82 -7.38 2.62
CA SER A 59 -9.88 -8.08 1.75
C SER A 59 -8.77 -7.15 1.23
N ALA A 60 -9.09 -5.90 0.89
CA ALA A 60 -8.10 -4.90 0.49
C ALA A 60 -7.14 -4.56 1.65
N TYR A 61 -7.65 -4.31 2.86
CA TYR A 61 -6.81 -4.01 4.02
C TYR A 61 -5.98 -5.22 4.46
N ALA A 62 -6.53 -6.43 4.43
CA ALA A 62 -5.77 -7.65 4.69
C ALA A 62 -4.65 -7.87 3.65
N LYS A 63 -4.90 -7.56 2.37
CA LYS A 63 -3.87 -7.62 1.33
C LYS A 63 -2.79 -6.57 1.57
N ALA A 64 -3.15 -5.35 1.93
CA ALA A 64 -2.19 -4.30 2.24
C ALA A 64 -1.29 -4.67 3.43
N GLN A 65 -1.85 -5.27 4.49
CA GLN A 65 -1.06 -5.78 5.62
C GLN A 65 -0.07 -6.84 5.17
N ARG A 66 -0.53 -7.88 4.45
CA ARG A 66 0.35 -8.94 3.94
C ARG A 66 1.46 -8.40 3.03
N LEU A 67 1.17 -7.35 2.25
CA LEU A 67 2.18 -6.70 1.42
C LEU A 67 3.23 -5.99 2.28
N ARG A 68 2.83 -5.25 3.32
CA ARG A 68 3.77 -4.61 4.25
C ARG A 68 4.68 -5.63 4.92
N ASP A 69 4.11 -6.71 5.46
CA ASP A 69 4.89 -7.77 6.13
C ASP A 69 5.89 -8.45 5.16
N TRP A 70 5.46 -8.69 3.91
CA TRP A 70 6.32 -9.26 2.88
C TRP A 70 7.46 -8.30 2.48
N ILE A 71 7.16 -7.01 2.32
CA ILE A 71 8.16 -5.99 2.00
C ILE A 71 9.17 -5.85 3.15
N ASP A 72 8.70 -5.84 4.40
CA ASP A 72 9.60 -5.77 5.56
C ASP A 72 10.56 -6.96 5.59
N SER A 73 10.05 -8.17 5.32
CA SER A 73 10.87 -9.37 5.22
C SER A 73 11.89 -9.26 4.06
N LEU A 74 11.45 -8.77 2.90
CA LEU A 74 12.32 -8.58 1.73
C LEU A 74 13.50 -7.63 2.03
N TYR A 75 13.23 -6.48 2.66
CA TYR A 75 14.28 -5.51 3.00
C TYR A 75 15.17 -6.00 4.14
N HIS A 76 14.61 -6.72 5.12
CA HIS A 76 15.39 -7.36 6.17
C HIS A 76 16.37 -8.39 5.58
N ASP A 77 15.91 -9.26 4.69
CA ASP A 77 16.76 -10.29 4.06
C ASP A 77 17.84 -9.67 3.15
N GLN A 78 17.53 -8.58 2.44
CA GLN A 78 18.47 -7.95 1.50
C GLN A 78 19.50 -7.05 2.17
N HIS A 79 19.13 -6.34 3.24
CA HIS A 79 19.92 -5.25 3.79
C HIS A 79 20.22 -5.41 5.29
N ASN A 80 19.69 -6.44 5.94
CA ASN A 80 19.79 -6.66 7.39
C ASN A 80 19.31 -5.45 8.22
N ILE A 81 18.31 -4.73 7.70
CA ILE A 81 17.68 -3.56 8.34
C ILE A 81 16.17 -3.71 8.30
N THR A 82 15.52 -3.14 9.31
CA THR A 82 14.06 -3.04 9.37
C THR A 82 13.69 -1.57 9.20
N GLY A 83 12.82 -1.28 8.23
CA GLY A 83 12.29 0.07 8.04
C GLY A 83 11.12 0.36 8.97
N GLN A 84 10.62 1.59 8.90
CA GLN A 84 9.43 2.04 9.61
C GLN A 84 8.34 2.40 8.61
N TRP A 85 7.13 1.89 8.84
CA TRP A 85 5.95 2.30 8.09
C TRP A 85 5.34 3.58 8.68
N ASP A 86 5.21 4.62 7.85
CA ASP A 86 4.28 5.74 8.08
C ASP A 86 2.95 5.39 7.40
N ILE A 87 1.89 5.18 8.17
CA ILE A 87 0.56 4.82 7.68
C ILE A 87 -0.39 5.98 7.94
N ARG A 88 -0.98 6.51 6.87
CA ARG A 88 -1.98 7.58 6.93
C ARG A 88 -3.29 7.10 6.34
N GLU A 89 -4.31 7.05 7.19
CA GLU A 89 -5.69 6.79 6.81
C GLU A 89 -6.41 8.11 6.58
N ARG A 90 -7.23 8.18 5.54
CA ARG A 90 -8.12 9.32 5.31
C ARG A 90 -9.44 9.00 5.97
N GLU A 91 -9.84 9.80 6.97
CA GLU A 91 -11.14 9.66 7.61
C GLU A 91 -12.26 9.67 6.55
N PRO A 92 -13.27 8.78 6.68
CA PRO A 92 -14.47 8.86 5.86
C PRO A 92 -15.25 10.12 6.27
N HIS A 93 -15.23 11.15 5.40
CA HIS A 93 -16.19 12.26 5.45
C HIS A 93 -17.60 11.79 5.09
#